data_AF-A0A2A2M431-F1
#
_entry.id   AF-A0A2A2M431-F1
#
_cell.length_a   1.000
_cell.length_b   1.000
_cell.length_c   1.000
_cell.angle_alpha   90.00
_cell.angle_beta   90.00
_cell.angle_gamma   90.00
#
_symmetry.space_group_name_H-M   'P 1'
#
loop_
_entity.id
_entity.type
_entity.pdbx_description
1 polymer ?
#
loop_
_entity_poly.entity_id
_entity_poly.type
_entity_poly.pdbx_seq_one_letter_code
_entity_poly.pdbx_strand_id
1 'polypeptide(L)'
;MGAAVLVSGAVPSAAQVSVAGDPFASDPTGIVADPCPAHPKVSWTEQQLHTLTRDFGQLCRYRAANAALTERPRVVFAGDSITDNWINFDPAFFSNGVIDRGIGGQTSPQLLLRFRQDVIDLHPQAVHIMIGSNDIAGNTAWRNWPARMASG
;
A
#
# COMPACT_ATOMS: atom_id res chain seq x y z
N MET A 1 -58.84 2.61 -18.02
CA MET A 1 -58.25 3.01 -16.72
C MET A 1 -57.24 1.95 -16.34
N GLY A 2 -55.95 2.24 -16.38
CA GLY A 2 -54.88 1.33 -15.94
C GLY A 2 -53.79 2.15 -15.29
N ALA A 3 -53.67 2.06 -13.97
CA ALA A 3 -52.65 2.77 -13.21
C ALA A 3 -51.37 1.93 -13.19
N ALA A 4 -50.30 2.46 -13.78
CA ALA A 4 -48.96 1.90 -13.64
C ALA A 4 -48.33 2.44 -12.36
N VAL A 5 -48.04 1.55 -11.40
CA VAL A 5 -47.32 1.87 -10.18
C VAL A 5 -45.82 1.80 -10.49
N LEU A 6 -45.14 2.95 -10.48
CA LEU A 6 -43.69 3.04 -10.54
C LEU A 6 -43.14 2.81 -9.14
N VAL A 7 -42.49 1.67 -8.92
CA VAL A 7 -41.72 1.40 -7.70
C VAL A 7 -40.32 1.97 -7.91
N SER A 8 -40.04 3.15 -7.35
CA SER A 8 -38.69 3.69 -7.27
C SER A 8 -37.94 3.00 -6.13
N GLY A 9 -37.25 1.91 -6.43
CA GLY A 9 -36.27 1.32 -5.52
C GLY A 9 -35.03 2.21 -5.45
N ALA A 10 -34.72 2.77 -4.28
CA ALA A 10 -33.44 3.41 -4.05
C ALA A 10 -32.34 2.34 -4.10
N VAL A 11 -31.49 2.37 -5.12
CA VAL A 11 -30.29 1.52 -5.17
C VAL A 11 -29.28 2.14 -4.22
N PRO A 12 -28.83 1.43 -3.16
CA PRO A 12 -27.78 1.94 -2.30
C PRO A 12 -26.51 2.15 -3.14
N SER A 13 -25.99 3.37 -3.13
CA SER A 13 -24.70 3.67 -3.75
C SER A 13 -23.62 3.02 -2.89
N ALA A 14 -23.10 1.87 -3.33
CA ALA A 14 -21.89 1.32 -2.77
C ALA A 14 -20.74 2.29 -3.08
N ALA A 15 -19.86 2.53 -2.09
CA ALA A 15 -18.64 3.30 -2.30
C ALA A 15 -17.90 2.76 -3.53
N GLN A 16 -17.61 3.65 -4.50
CA GLN A 16 -17.17 3.33 -5.86
C GLN A 16 -15.72 2.82 -5.96
N VAL A 17 -15.26 1.98 -5.04
CA VAL A 17 -13.87 1.51 -5.03
C VAL A 17 -13.68 0.22 -5.84
N SER A 18 -14.74 -0.35 -6.43
CA SER A 18 -14.62 -1.50 -7.34
C SER A 18 -14.10 -1.05 -8.70
N VAL A 19 -12.85 -1.38 -8.98
CA VAL A 19 -12.17 -1.08 -10.26
C VAL A 19 -12.19 -2.34 -11.13
N ALA A 20 -12.58 -2.21 -12.40
CA ALA A 20 -12.50 -3.29 -13.36
C ALA A 20 -11.04 -3.75 -13.53
N GLY A 21 -10.80 -5.06 -13.49
CA GLY A 21 -9.46 -5.64 -13.57
C GLY A 21 -8.72 -5.80 -12.24
N ASP A 22 -9.31 -5.37 -11.11
CA ASP A 22 -8.84 -5.76 -9.78
C ASP A 22 -9.40 -7.16 -9.45
N PRO A 23 -8.58 -8.22 -9.40
CA PRO A 23 -9.05 -9.59 -9.14
C PRO A 23 -9.61 -9.76 -7.71
N PHE A 24 -9.35 -8.79 -6.82
CA PHE A 24 -9.78 -8.82 -5.42
C PHE A 24 -10.68 -7.61 -5.10
N ALA A 25 -11.46 -7.17 -6.08
CA ALA A 25 -12.38 -6.04 -5.92
C ALA A 25 -13.43 -6.23 -4.80
N SER A 26 -13.69 -7.47 -4.38
CA SER A 26 -14.59 -7.78 -3.25
C SER A 26 -13.98 -7.52 -1.87
N ASP A 27 -12.68 -7.25 -1.79
CA ASP A 27 -12.02 -7.04 -0.51
C ASP A 27 -12.52 -5.79 0.21
N PRO A 28 -12.49 -5.79 1.56
CA PRO A 28 -12.80 -4.62 2.35
C PRO A 28 -12.02 -3.38 1.91
N THR A 29 -12.69 -2.22 1.87
CA THR A 29 -12.11 -0.93 1.46
C THR A 29 -12.20 0.09 2.58
N GLY A 30 -11.33 1.10 2.53
CA GLY A 30 -11.32 2.21 3.49
C GLY A 30 -10.55 1.89 4.77
N ILE A 31 -11.06 2.37 5.90
CA ILE A 31 -10.45 2.12 7.22
C ILE A 31 -10.88 0.72 7.68
N VAL A 32 -10.02 -0.26 7.45
CA VAL A 32 -10.26 -1.67 7.77
C VAL A 32 -9.28 -2.14 8.84
N ALA A 33 -9.76 -2.98 9.77
CA ALA A 33 -8.92 -3.51 10.86
C ALA A 33 -7.85 -4.47 10.33
N ASP A 34 -8.19 -5.25 9.29
CA ASP A 34 -7.26 -6.13 8.60
C ASP A 34 -7.26 -5.85 7.08
N PRO A 35 -6.34 -5.02 6.58
CA PRO A 35 -6.19 -4.75 5.15
C PRO A 35 -5.50 -5.87 4.36
N CYS A 36 -5.13 -7.02 4.97
CA CYS A 36 -4.27 -8.02 4.32
C CYS A 36 -4.91 -9.41 4.16
N PRO A 37 -6.01 -9.52 3.40
CA PRO A 37 -6.53 -10.82 2.99
C PRO A 37 -5.47 -11.61 2.20
N ALA A 38 -5.43 -12.93 2.42
CA ALA A 38 -4.51 -13.82 1.73
C ALA A 38 -4.99 -14.09 0.32
N HIS A 39 -4.13 -13.85 -0.67
CA HIS A 39 -4.45 -13.97 -2.08
C HIS A 39 -3.44 -14.85 -2.84
N PRO A 40 -3.87 -15.53 -3.93
CA PRO A 40 -2.94 -16.15 -4.85
C PRO A 40 -2.08 -15.09 -5.55
N LYS A 41 -0.90 -15.48 -6.02
CA LYS A 41 -0.06 -14.59 -6.82
C LYS A 41 -0.77 -14.24 -8.13
N VAL A 42 -0.83 -12.95 -8.43
CA VAL A 42 -1.40 -12.38 -9.66
C VAL A 42 -0.31 -11.67 -10.46
N SER A 43 -0.64 -11.17 -11.66
CA SER A 43 0.30 -10.36 -12.44
C SER A 43 0.67 -9.08 -11.69
N TRP A 44 1.80 -8.48 -12.07
CA TRP A 44 2.25 -7.23 -11.46
C TRP A 44 1.21 -6.10 -11.61
N THR A 45 0.56 -6.02 -12.77
CA THR A 45 -0.48 -5.01 -13.05
C THR A 45 -1.70 -5.19 -12.15
N GLU A 46 -2.18 -6.42 -12.00
CA GLU A 46 -3.31 -6.74 -11.11
C GLU A 46 -2.96 -6.46 -9.64
N GLN A 47 -1.75 -6.86 -9.21
CA GLN A 47 -1.27 -6.59 -7.86
C GLN A 47 -1.15 -5.08 -7.59
N GLN A 48 -0.70 -4.32 -8.59
CA GLN A 48 -0.57 -2.87 -8.49
C GLN A 48 -1.94 -2.20 -8.42
N LEU A 49 -2.90 -2.62 -9.24
CA LEU A 49 -4.28 -2.13 -9.17
C LEU A 49 -4.87 -2.38 -7.78
N HIS A 50 -4.79 -3.62 -7.29
CA HIS A 50 -5.26 -3.99 -5.97
C HIS A 50 -4.60 -3.16 -4.85
N THR A 51 -3.28 -2.98 -4.93
CA THR A 51 -2.55 -2.14 -3.98
C THR A 51 -3.11 -0.71 -3.97
N LEU A 52 -3.33 -0.10 -5.13
CA LEU A 52 -3.80 1.27 -5.20
C LEU A 52 -5.26 1.42 -4.74
N THR A 53 -6.07 0.36 -4.81
CA THR A 53 -7.51 0.37 -4.52
C THR A 53 -7.87 -0.15 -3.12
N ARG A 54 -7.05 -1.02 -2.52
CA ARG A 54 -7.35 -1.73 -1.26
C ARG A 54 -6.26 -1.57 -0.19
N ASP A 55 -4.99 -1.56 -0.58
CA ASP A 55 -3.84 -1.41 0.33
C ASP A 55 -2.92 -0.25 -0.10
N PHE A 56 -3.47 0.96 -0.14
CA PHE A 56 -2.78 2.13 -0.73
C PHE A 56 -1.42 2.43 -0.08
N GLY A 57 -1.28 2.14 1.22
CA GLY A 57 -0.03 2.26 1.99
C GLY A 57 0.89 1.04 1.89
N GLN A 58 0.46 -0.07 1.29
CA GLN A 58 1.15 -1.36 1.28
C GLN A 58 1.46 -1.89 2.68
N LEU A 59 0.50 -1.79 3.60
CA LEU A 59 0.61 -2.27 4.97
C LEU A 59 0.95 -3.76 5.04
N CYS A 60 0.57 -4.53 4.01
CA CYS A 60 0.81 -5.96 3.96
C CYS A 60 2.27 -6.32 3.64
N ARG A 61 3.01 -5.42 2.97
CA ARG A 61 4.38 -5.67 2.48
C ARG A 61 5.34 -6.14 3.58
N TYR A 62 5.34 -5.46 4.72
CA TYR A 62 6.25 -5.74 5.84
C TYR A 62 5.57 -6.33 7.07
N ARG A 63 4.25 -6.56 7.06
CA ARG A 63 3.53 -7.07 8.24
C ARG A 63 4.16 -8.34 8.82
N ALA A 64 4.42 -9.34 7.97
CA ALA A 64 5.03 -10.59 8.43
C ALA A 64 6.48 -10.38 8.89
N ALA A 65 7.25 -9.56 8.18
CA ALA A 65 8.63 -9.24 8.55
C ALA A 65 8.72 -8.46 9.88
N ASN A 66 7.76 -7.57 10.16
CA ASN A 66 7.64 -6.86 11.43
C ASN A 66 7.32 -7.83 12.57
N ALA A 67 6.34 -8.72 12.36
CA ALA A 67 5.95 -9.72 13.35
C ALA A 67 7.05 -10.75 13.67
N ALA A 68 7.96 -10.99 12.72
CA ALA A 68 9.08 -11.91 12.88
C ALA A 68 10.29 -11.32 13.62
N LEU A 69 10.29 -10.01 13.93
CA LEU A 69 11.38 -9.39 14.69
C LEU A 69 11.41 -9.92 16.12
N THR A 70 12.52 -10.54 16.50
CA THR A 70 12.76 -11.04 17.87
C THR A 70 13.39 -9.98 18.78
N GLU A 71 14.00 -8.96 18.18
CA GLU A 71 14.68 -7.89 18.89
C GLU A 71 14.29 -6.53 18.32
N ARG A 72 14.38 -5.51 19.17
CA ARG A 72 14.13 -4.12 18.78
C ARG A 72 15.20 -3.66 17.78
N PRO A 73 14.82 -3.16 16.59
CA PRO A 73 15.78 -2.62 15.65
C PRO A 73 16.55 -1.45 16.26
N ARG A 74 17.82 -1.32 15.87
CA ARG A 74 18.62 -0.13 16.13
C ARG A 74 18.17 1.01 15.20
N VAL A 75 18.12 0.74 13.90
CA VAL A 75 17.76 1.74 12.90
C VAL A 75 16.77 1.16 11.90
N VAL A 76 15.71 1.92 11.61
CA VAL A 76 14.82 1.64 10.49
C VAL A 76 15.16 2.56 9.33
N PHE A 77 15.42 2.01 8.16
CA PHE A 77 15.53 2.75 6.91
C PHE A 77 14.17 2.73 6.22
N ALA A 78 13.49 3.87 6.21
CA ALA A 78 12.19 4.03 5.59
C ALA A 78 12.32 4.89 4.33
N GLY A 79 11.76 4.42 3.21
CA GLY A 79 11.88 5.16 1.96
C GLY A 79 11.17 4.54 0.77
N ASP A 80 11.60 4.97 -0.42
CA ASP A 80 11.10 4.51 -1.71
C ASP A 80 12.00 3.41 -2.33
N SER A 81 11.99 3.33 -3.66
CA SER A 81 12.78 2.39 -4.47
C SER A 81 14.28 2.42 -4.20
N ILE A 82 14.84 3.57 -3.82
CA ILE A 82 16.28 3.66 -3.54
C ILE A 82 16.59 2.91 -2.25
N THR A 83 15.73 3.04 -1.24
CA THR A 83 15.86 2.30 0.03
C THR A 83 15.55 0.80 -0.16
N ASP A 84 14.46 0.45 -0.85
CA ASP A 84 14.03 -0.94 -1.13
C ASP A 84 15.12 -1.74 -1.86
N ASN A 85 15.83 -1.10 -2.80
CA ASN A 85 16.86 -1.78 -3.56
C ASN A 85 18.23 -1.80 -2.88
N TRP A 86 18.46 -1.00 -1.83
CA TRP A 86 19.76 -0.91 -1.17
C TRP A 86 20.18 -2.26 -0.59
N ILE A 87 19.25 -3.02 0.00
CA ILE A 87 19.54 -4.33 0.58
C ILE A 87 20.08 -5.33 -0.46
N ASN A 88 19.74 -5.18 -1.74
CA ASN A 88 20.26 -6.03 -2.81
C ASN A 88 21.69 -5.66 -3.21
N PHE A 89 22.11 -4.42 -3.01
CA PHE A 89 23.46 -3.94 -3.29
C PHE A 89 24.42 -4.14 -2.12
N ASP A 90 23.95 -3.95 -0.90
CA ASP A 90 24.73 -4.14 0.32
C ASP A 90 23.88 -4.81 1.41
N PRO A 91 23.73 -6.15 1.36
CA PRO A 91 22.97 -6.90 2.36
C PRO A 91 23.59 -6.80 3.76
N ALA A 92 24.92 -6.63 3.85
CA ALA A 92 25.64 -6.58 5.12
C ALA A 92 25.31 -5.30 5.89
N PHE A 93 24.97 -4.21 5.20
CA PHE A 93 24.49 -2.97 5.81
C PHE A 93 23.21 -3.17 6.65
N PHE A 94 22.31 -4.05 6.20
CA PHE A 94 21.04 -4.37 6.88
C PHE A 94 21.17 -5.54 7.87
N SER A 95 22.31 -5.57 8.56
CA SER A 95 22.57 -6.48 9.66
C SER A 95 22.67 -5.72 10.99
N ASN A 96 22.90 -6.44 12.10
CA ASN A 96 23.14 -5.82 13.41
C ASN A 96 22.06 -4.80 13.84
N GLY A 97 20.79 -5.15 13.62
CA GLY A 97 19.65 -4.33 14.01
C GLY A 97 19.35 -3.15 13.08
N VAL A 98 20.00 -3.03 11.93
CA VAL A 98 19.58 -2.11 10.85
C VAL A 98 18.62 -2.86 9.94
N ILE A 99 17.42 -2.31 9.72
CA ILE A 99 16.40 -2.98 8.89
C ILE A 99 15.89 -2.09 7.76
N ASP A 100 15.61 -2.72 6.63
CA ASP A 100 15.02 -2.08 5.45
C ASP A 100 13.49 -2.06 5.53
N ARG A 101 12.90 -0.90 5.32
CA ARG A 101 11.47 -0.66 5.14
C ARG A 101 11.22 0.25 3.93
N GLY A 102 12.02 0.14 2.88
CA GLY A 102 11.81 0.80 1.59
C GLY A 102 10.72 0.13 0.77
N ILE A 103 9.91 0.89 0.02
CA ILE A 103 8.96 0.29 -0.92
C ILE A 103 9.01 1.03 -2.25
N GLY A 104 9.35 0.32 -3.32
CA GLY A 104 9.44 0.85 -4.67
C GLY A 104 8.21 1.62 -5.13
N GLY A 105 8.45 2.81 -5.69
CA GLY A 105 7.40 3.68 -6.25
C GLY A 105 6.55 4.44 -5.23
N GLN A 106 6.76 4.26 -3.92
CA GLN A 106 5.98 4.97 -2.90
C GLN A 106 6.33 6.46 -2.80
N THR A 107 5.30 7.23 -2.46
CA THR A 107 5.36 8.67 -2.17
C THR A 107 5.27 8.93 -0.66
N SER A 108 5.60 10.15 -0.23
CA SER A 108 5.56 10.52 1.18
C SER A 108 4.19 10.31 1.87
N PRO A 109 3.02 10.51 1.22
CA PRO A 109 1.74 10.16 1.84
C PRO A 109 1.58 8.65 2.10
N GLN A 110 2.12 7.78 1.25
CA GLN A 110 2.03 6.33 1.45
C GLN A 110 2.96 5.88 2.59
N LEU A 111 4.16 6.46 2.65
CA LEU A 111 5.06 6.24 3.79
C LEU A 111 4.39 6.71 5.11
N LEU A 112 3.71 7.86 5.10
CA LEU A 112 3.01 8.37 6.28
C LEU A 112 1.97 7.37 6.82
N LEU A 113 1.20 6.72 5.93
CA LEU A 113 0.17 5.76 6.33
C LEU A 113 0.76 4.52 7.02
N ARG A 114 1.90 4.02 6.55
CA ARG A 114 2.56 2.84 7.13
C ARG A 114 3.57 3.18 8.23
N PHE A 115 3.85 4.46 8.46
CA PHE A 115 4.90 4.89 9.40
C PHE A 115 4.70 4.34 10.81
N ARG A 116 3.46 4.23 11.27
CA ARG A 116 3.17 3.65 12.58
C ARG A 116 3.60 2.18 12.65
N GLN A 117 3.13 1.36 11.73
CA GLN A 117 3.38 -0.08 11.71
C GLN A 117 4.86 -0.40 11.42
N ASP A 118 5.45 0.30 10.46
CA ASP A 118 6.79 -0.02 9.93
C ASP A 118 7.92 0.71 10.67
N VAL A 119 7.60 1.67 11.55
CA VAL A 119 8.60 2.42 12.32
C VAL A 119 8.21 2.51 13.80
N ILE A 120 7.09 3.14 14.14
CA ILE A 120 6.76 3.47 15.54
C ILE A 120 6.59 2.21 16.39
N ASP A 121 5.78 1.26 15.93
CA ASP A 121 5.46 0.03 16.68
C ASP A 121 6.68 -0.92 16.78
N LEU A 122 7.74 -0.67 16.00
CA LEU A 122 9.02 -1.38 16.09
C LEU A 122 9.98 -0.78 17.14
N HIS A 123 9.65 0.40 17.67
CA HIS A 123 10.41 1.11 18.70
C HIS A 123 11.92 1.28 18.41
N PRO A 124 12.37 1.71 17.22
CA PRO A 124 13.80 1.78 16.93
C PRO A 124 14.54 2.85 17.76
N GLN A 125 15.86 2.80 17.78
CA GLN A 125 16.67 3.90 18.35
C GLN A 125 16.69 5.12 17.43
N ALA A 126 16.67 4.90 16.11
CA ALA A 126 16.63 5.95 15.11
C ALA A 126 15.86 5.51 13.85
N VAL A 127 15.40 6.49 13.08
CA VAL A 127 14.84 6.29 11.75
C VAL A 127 15.62 7.12 10.74
N HIS A 128 16.05 6.49 9.65
CA HIS A 128 16.55 7.16 8.46
C HIS A 128 15.42 7.24 7.44
N ILE A 129 15.06 8.44 7.01
CA ILE A 129 13.97 8.66 6.05
C ILE A 129 14.55 9.22 4.76
N MET A 130 14.37 8.49 3.66
CA MET A 130 14.69 8.96 2.32
C MET A 130 13.48 8.73 1.40
N ILE A 131 12.70 9.79 1.20
CA ILE A 131 11.44 9.78 0.47
C ILE A 131 11.29 11.11 -0.28
N GLY A 132 10.50 11.15 -1.36
CA GLY A 132 10.18 12.39 -2.08
C GLY A 132 10.45 12.34 -3.58
N SER A 133 11.29 11.42 -4.06
CA SER A 133 11.60 11.30 -5.49
C SER A 133 10.33 11.04 -6.32
N ASN A 134 9.47 10.15 -5.82
CA ASN A 134 8.20 9.77 -6.43
C ASN A 134 7.12 10.84 -6.25
N ASP A 135 7.19 11.66 -5.20
CA ASP A 135 6.30 12.80 -5.00
C ASP A 135 6.52 13.82 -6.11
N ILE A 136 7.79 14.14 -6.41
CA ILE A 136 8.18 15.04 -7.50
C ILE A 136 7.82 14.44 -8.86
N ALA A 137 8.03 13.14 -9.06
CA ALA A 137 7.62 12.43 -10.28
C ALA A 137 6.09 12.35 -10.45
N GLY A 138 5.32 12.64 -9.41
CA GLY A 138 3.86 12.61 -9.45
C GLY A 138 3.26 11.20 -9.37
N ASN A 139 3.94 10.26 -8.71
CA ASN A 139 3.48 8.86 -8.62
C ASN A 139 2.29 8.64 -7.67
N THR A 140 1.87 9.65 -6.90
CA THR A 140 0.72 9.50 -6.00
C THR A 140 -0.56 9.26 -6.82
N ALA A 141 -1.21 8.13 -6.54
CA ALA A 141 -2.24 7.54 -7.39
C ALA A 141 -3.42 8.46 -7.76
N TRP A 142 -3.80 9.40 -6.89
CA TRP A 142 -4.95 10.29 -7.14
C TRP A 142 -4.74 11.23 -8.35
N ARG A 143 -3.50 11.59 -8.68
CA ARG A 143 -3.21 12.48 -9.82
C ARG A 143 -3.25 11.76 -11.17
N ASN A 144 -3.01 10.44 -11.18
CA ASN A 144 -2.86 9.64 -12.39
C ASN A 144 -3.99 8.62 -12.57
N TRP A 145 -4.95 8.60 -11.65
CA TRP A 145 -6.08 7.67 -11.61
C TRP A 145 -6.88 7.61 -12.92
N PRO A 146 -7.23 8.74 -13.58
CA PRO A 146 -7.97 8.70 -14.83
C PRO A 146 -7.15 8.08 -15.98
N ALA A 147 -5.84 8.34 -16.02
CA ALA A 147 -4.96 7.87 -17.08
C ALA A 147 -4.65 6.37 -16.99
N ARG A 148 -4.60 5.81 -15.76
CA ARG A 148 -4.34 4.38 -15.53
C ARG A 148 -5.58 3.50 -15.70
N MET A 149 -6.78 4.07 -15.53
CA MET A 149 -8.06 3.39 -15.78
C MET A 149 -8.43 3.36 -17.27
N ALA A 150 -7.97 4.35 -18.05
CA ALA A 150 -8.31 4.48 -19.47
C ALA A 150 -7.45 3.60 -20.41
N SER A 151 -6.41 2.94 -19.89
CA SER A 151 -5.50 2.07 -20.65
C SER A 151 -5.82 0.58 -20.52
N GLY A 152 -6.98 0.23 -19.94
CA GLY A 152 -7.46 -1.15 -19.77
C GLY A 152 -8.69 -1.43 -20.63
#